data_AF-A0A172T8H0-F1
#
_entry.id   AF-A0A172T8H0-F1
#
_cell.length_a   1.000
_cell.length_b   1.000
_cell.length_c   1.000
_cell.angle_alpha   90.00
_cell.angle_beta   90.00
_cell.angle_gamma   90.00
#
_symmetry.space_group_name_H-M   'P 1'
#
loop_
_entity.id
_entity.type
_entity.pdbx_description
1 polymer ?
#
loop_
_entity_poly.entity_id
_entity_poly.type
_entity_poly.pdbx_seq_one_letter_code
_entity_poly.pdbx_strand_id
1 'polypeptide(L)'
;MPVIRLEICVEHISVDQREALLDTVWDTLRISPGMVSANGNVELTLKQCGASVDPADAPLVRIDDQEYRNVTPARLLTLLGRWVR
;
A
#
# COMPACT_ATOMS: atom_id res chain seq x y z
N MET A 1 16.10 -6.69 11.78
CA MET A 1 15.65 -6.94 10.40
C MET A 1 15.09 -5.64 9.86
N PRO A 2 15.35 -5.26 8.60
CA PRO A 2 14.75 -4.06 8.04
C PRO A 2 13.23 -4.26 7.90
N VAL A 3 12.45 -3.27 8.35
CA VAL A 3 11.00 -3.25 8.20
C VAL A 3 10.69 -2.89 6.75
N ILE A 4 9.86 -3.67 6.08
CA ILE A 4 9.42 -3.39 4.71
C ILE A 4 8.40 -2.26 4.75
N ARG A 5 8.68 -1.20 4.01
CA ARG A 5 7.76 -0.06 3.90
C ARG A 5 6.77 -0.28 2.78
N LEU A 6 5.50 -0.35 3.14
CA LEU A 6 4.36 -0.32 2.24
C LEU A 6 3.82 1.11 2.20
N GLU A 7 4.04 1.80 1.09
CA GLU A 7 3.60 3.18 0.90
C GLU A 7 2.43 3.20 -0.09
N ILE A 8 1.28 3.72 0.32
CA ILE A 8 0.15 3.96 -0.59
C ILE A 8 0.16 5.43 -0.99
N CYS A 9 0.18 5.65 -2.31
CA CYS A 9 0.11 6.97 -2.91
C CYS A 9 -1.32 7.51 -2.84
N VAL A 10 -1.50 8.74 -2.37
CA VAL A 10 -2.84 9.34 -2.24
C VAL A 10 -3.22 10.23 -3.42
N GLU A 11 -2.31 10.46 -4.37
CA GLU A 11 -2.55 11.22 -5.58
C GLU A 11 -3.48 10.51 -6.56
N HIS A 12 -4.38 11.27 -7.16
CA HIS A 12 -5.29 10.84 -8.24
C HIS A 12 -6.22 9.66 -7.89
N ILE A 13 -6.32 9.27 -6.61
CA ILE A 13 -7.28 8.27 -6.14
C ILE A 13 -8.47 8.92 -5.45
N SER A 14 -9.65 8.31 -5.60
CA SER A 14 -10.84 8.71 -4.83
C SER A 14 -10.76 8.23 -3.39
N VAL A 15 -11.62 8.78 -2.52
CA VAL A 15 -11.78 8.29 -1.15
C VAL A 15 -12.14 6.80 -1.15
N ASP A 16 -13.11 6.39 -1.97
CA ASP A 16 -13.54 4.98 -2.05
C ASP A 16 -12.40 4.04 -2.46
N GLN A 17 -11.57 4.46 -3.42
CA GLN A 17 -10.40 3.67 -3.84
C GLN A 17 -9.36 3.56 -2.72
N ARG A 18 -9.13 4.66 -1.99
CA ARG A 18 -8.23 4.67 -0.84
C ARG A 18 -8.72 3.71 0.24
N GLU A 19 -9.99 3.83 0.64
CA GLU A 19 -10.57 2.98 1.68
C GLU A 19 -10.53 1.51 1.25
N ALA A 20 -10.85 1.18 -0.01
CA ALA A 20 -10.77 -0.21 -0.50
C ALA A 20 -9.35 -0.80 -0.44
N LEU A 21 -8.31 0.00 -0.69
CA LEU A 21 -6.92 -0.44 -0.53
C LEU A 21 -6.56 -0.60 0.94
N LEU A 22 -6.99 0.32 1.80
CA LEU A 22 -6.76 0.26 3.25
C LEU A 22 -7.46 -0.96 3.88
N ASP A 23 -8.70 -1.22 3.51
CA ASP A 23 -9.46 -2.41 3.92
C ASP A 23 -8.74 -3.69 3.53
N THR A 24 -8.18 -3.73 2.31
CA THR A 24 -7.37 -4.87 1.86
C THR A 24 -6.14 -5.07 2.76
N VAL A 25 -5.43 -3.98 3.11
CA VAL A 25 -4.27 -4.07 4.02
C VAL A 25 -4.71 -4.50 5.42
N TRP A 26 -5.81 -3.95 5.94
CA TRP A 26 -6.35 -4.30 7.24
C TRP A 26 -6.74 -5.78 7.31
N ASP A 27 -7.44 -6.29 6.30
CA ASP A 27 -7.85 -7.69 6.27
C ASP A 27 -6.69 -8.67 6.18
N THR A 28 -5.59 -8.22 5.56
CA THR A 28 -4.43 -9.07 5.30
C THR A 28 -3.38 -9.02 6.41
N LEU A 29 -3.08 -7.82 6.90
CA LEU A 29 -1.97 -7.56 7.84
C LEU A 29 -2.43 -6.99 9.20
N ARG A 30 -3.72 -6.63 9.33
CA ARG A 30 -4.29 -6.03 10.55
C ARG A 30 -3.56 -4.77 11.01
N ILE A 31 -3.14 -3.94 10.05
CA ILE A 31 -2.46 -2.66 10.29
C ILE A 31 -3.19 -1.50 9.62
N SER A 32 -3.04 -0.32 10.20
CA SER A 32 -3.50 0.97 9.67
C SER A 32 -2.30 1.88 9.33
N PRO A 33 -2.50 2.98 8.60
CA PRO A 33 -1.43 3.95 8.34
C PRO A 33 -0.73 4.39 9.62
N GLY A 34 0.61 4.37 9.61
CA GLY A 34 1.47 4.66 10.76
C GLY A 34 1.68 3.48 11.72
N MET A 35 1.14 2.29 11.41
CA MET A 35 1.34 1.07 12.20
C MET A 35 2.31 0.11 11.53
N VAL A 36 2.90 -0.75 12.36
CA VAL A 36 3.74 -1.88 11.96
C VAL A 36 2.99 -3.18 12.25
N SER A 37 3.15 -4.17 11.38
CA SER A 37 2.53 -5.49 11.51
C SER A 37 2.99 -6.20 12.77
N ALA A 38 2.16 -7.11 13.29
CA ALA A 38 2.46 -7.85 14.53
C ALA A 38 3.76 -8.67 14.45
N ASN A 39 4.14 -9.12 13.24
CA ASN A 39 5.41 -9.81 12.99
C ASN A 39 6.61 -8.85 12.82
N GLY A 40 6.41 -7.54 12.91
CA GLY A 40 7.44 -6.51 12.80
C GLY A 40 7.99 -6.31 11.39
N ASN A 41 7.38 -6.93 10.37
CA ASN A 41 7.95 -7.00 9.03
C ASN A 41 7.46 -5.92 8.08
N VAL A 42 6.27 -5.34 8.30
CA VAL A 42 5.64 -4.40 7.35
C VAL A 42 5.15 -3.16 8.08
N GLU A 43 5.52 -1.98 7.59
CA GLU A 43 5.01 -0.68 8.03
C GLU A 43 4.13 -0.09 6.92
N LEU A 44 2.88 0.28 7.23
CA LEU A 44 1.99 0.97 6.29
C LEU A 44 2.12 2.48 6.44
N THR A 45 2.41 3.18 5.36
CA THR A 45 2.46 4.65 5.30
C THR A 45 1.60 5.17 4.16
N LEU A 46 0.90 6.29 4.38
CA LEU A 46 0.32 7.07 3.30
C LEU A 46 1.31 8.16 2.90
N LYS A 47 1.57 8.30 1.60
CA LYS A 47 2.48 9.33 1.10
C LYS A 47 1.89 10.12 -0.05
N GLN A 48 2.35 11.36 -0.12
CA GLN A 48 2.29 12.15 -1.33
C GLN A 48 3.48 11.77 -2.21
N CYS A 49 3.23 11.13 -3.34
CA CYS A 49 4.26 10.76 -4.32
C CYS A 49 4.65 11.93 -5.24
N GLY A 50 3.87 13.02 -5.24
CA GLY A 50 4.17 14.24 -5.99
C GLY A 50 3.73 14.24 -7.45
N ALA A 51 4.06 15.34 -8.14
CA ALA A 51 3.56 15.67 -9.49
C ALA A 51 4.03 14.75 -10.63
N SER A 52 4.90 13.77 -10.34
CA SER A 52 5.38 12.79 -11.32
C SER A 52 4.45 11.59 -11.50
N VAL A 53 3.40 11.46 -10.69
CA VAL A 53 2.39 10.40 -10.82
C VAL A 53 1.36 10.81 -11.87
N ASP A 54 1.30 10.06 -12.97
CA ASP A 54 0.24 10.22 -13.96
C ASP A 54 -1.09 9.70 -13.37
N PRO A 55 -2.21 10.42 -13.54
CA PRO A 55 -3.53 9.92 -13.18
C PRO A 55 -3.84 8.53 -13.74
N ALA A 56 -3.31 8.18 -14.93
CA ALA A 56 -3.50 6.88 -15.56
C ALA A 56 -2.70 5.74 -14.89
N ASP A 57 -1.78 6.06 -13.98
CA ASP A 57 -0.98 5.10 -13.23
C ASP A 57 -1.49 4.90 -11.78
N ALA A 58 -2.48 5.68 -11.35
CA ALA A 58 -3.08 5.58 -10.02
C ALA A 58 -4.13 4.44 -9.96
N PRO A 59 -4.25 3.71 -8.82
CA PRO A 59 -3.48 3.85 -7.58
C PRO A 59 -2.04 3.35 -7.69
N LEU A 60 -1.10 4.12 -7.13
CA LEU A 60 0.31 3.74 -7.01
C LEU A 60 0.60 3.22 -5.60
N VAL A 61 1.32 2.12 -5.50
CA VAL A 61 1.81 1.57 -4.23
C VAL A 61 3.31 1.32 -4.36
N ARG A 62 4.08 1.67 -3.33
CA ARG A 62 5.51 1.34 -3.24
C ARG A 62 5.75 0.34 -2.13
N ILE A 63 6.59 -0.64 -2.41
CA ILE A 63 7.00 -1.65 -1.44
C ILE A 63 8.51 -1.73 -1.50
N ASP A 64 9.18 -1.34 -0.42
CA ASP A 64 10.65 -1.37 -0.32
C ASP A 64 11.30 -0.67 -1.53
N ASP A 65 10.88 0.58 -1.75
CA ASP A 65 11.23 1.43 -2.90
C ASP A 65 10.76 0.94 -4.28
N GLN A 66 10.24 -0.28 -4.42
CA GLN A 66 9.70 -0.79 -5.69
C GLN A 66 8.29 -0.29 -5.96
N GLU A 67 8.08 0.34 -7.12
CA GLU A 67 6.78 0.92 -7.50
C GLU A 67 5.87 -0.08 -8.23
N TYR A 68 4.58 -0.02 -7.90
CA TYR A 68 3.50 -0.76 -8.53
C TYR A 68 2.41 0.24 -8.93
N ARG A 69 2.11 0.30 -10.22
CA ARG A 69 1.11 1.19 -10.83
C ARG A 69 -0.19 0.45 -11.09
N ASN A 70 -1.30 1.17 -11.17
CA ASN A 70 -2.63 0.62 -11.44
C ASN A 70 -2.97 -0.53 -10.48
N VAL A 71 -2.75 -0.29 -9.17
CA VAL A 71 -2.93 -1.30 -8.14
C VAL A 71 -4.39 -1.40 -7.74
N THR A 72 -4.96 -2.56 -7.97
CA THR A 72 -6.30 -2.94 -7.50
C THR A 72 -6.20 -3.65 -6.14
N PRO A 73 -7.30 -3.71 -5.36
CA PRO A 73 -7.36 -4.52 -4.13
C PRO A 73 -6.87 -5.97 -4.32
N ALA A 74 -7.30 -6.65 -5.39
CA ALA A 74 -6.87 -8.02 -5.68
C ALA A 74 -5.36 -8.12 -5.97
N ARG A 75 -4.80 -7.14 -6.68
CA ARG A 75 -3.35 -7.08 -6.93
C ARG A 75 -2.58 -6.79 -5.65
N LEU A 76 -3.08 -5.87 -4.81
CA LEU A 76 -2.49 -5.55 -3.52
C LEU A 76 -2.45 -6.79 -2.63
N LEU A 77 -3.57 -7.52 -2.50
CA LEU A 77 -3.64 -8.78 -1.76
C LEU A 77 -2.56 -9.78 -2.22
N THR A 78 -2.39 -9.93 -3.54
CA THR A 78 -1.36 -10.81 -4.10
C THR A 78 0.06 -10.37 -3.70
N LEU A 79 0.33 -9.06 -3.72
CA LEU A 79 1.61 -8.49 -3.31
C LEU A 79 1.88 -8.65 -1.80
N LEU A 80 0.83 -8.59 -0.98
CA LEU A 80 0.92 -8.75 0.48
C LEU A 80 1.08 -10.20 0.91
N GLY A 81 0.61 -11.18 0.12
CA GLY A 81 0.59 -12.59 0.47
C GLY A 81 1.94 -13.20 0.87
N ARG A 82 3.06 -12.57 0.48
CA ARG A 82 4.42 -12.97 0.89
C ARG A 82 4.75 -12.71 2.38
N TRP A 83 3.99 -11.87 3.09
CA TRP A 83 4.23 -11.52 4.50
C TRP A 83 3.13 -11.97 5.47
N VAL A 84 2.11 -12.66 4.96
CA VAL A 84 0.97 -13.18 5.73
C VAL A 84 1.29 -14.56 6.34
N ARG A 85 2.50 -15.08 6.11
CA ARG A 85 2.93 -16.38 6.62
C ARG A 85 3.22 -16.37 8.12
#